data_AF-A0A2E8B3J3-F1
#
_entry.id   AF-A0A2E8B3J3-F1
#
_cell.length_a   1.000
_cell.length_b   1.000
_cell.length_c   1.000
_cell.angle_alpha   90.00
_cell.angle_beta   90.00
_cell.angle_gamma   90.00
#
_symmetry.space_group_name_H-M   'P 1'
#
loop_
_entity.id
_entity.type
_entity.pdbx_description
1 polymer ?
#
loop_
_entity_poly.entity_id
_entity_poly.type
_entity_poly.pdbx_seq_one_letter_code
_entity_poly.pdbx_strand_id
1 'polypeptide(L)'
;MVAGLTITALIIWIEGNPVHAQRNPLQQRLGKGLLALTVPAGPDKEFVALVDPVQKVMGVYQVDAESGEIFLKSVRNVNWDLQLDEFNGSSPSPREIRAMLE
;
A
#
# COMPACT_ATOMS: atom_id res chain seq x y z
N MET A 1 -21.69 40.90 50.77
CA MET A 1 -20.50 40.11 51.12
C MET A 1 -20.58 38.80 50.36
N VAL A 2 -19.45 38.36 49.82
CA VAL A 2 -19.25 37.43 48.69
C VAL A 2 -19.26 35.95 49.13
N ALA A 3 -19.51 35.06 48.15
CA ALA A 3 -18.96 33.70 47.98
C ALA A 3 -20.02 32.57 48.01
N GLY A 4 -20.05 31.62 47.09
CA GLY A 4 -19.20 31.35 45.93
C GLY A 4 -19.78 30.15 45.18
N LEU A 5 -19.86 30.25 43.86
CA LEU A 5 -20.33 29.18 42.97
C LEU A 5 -19.18 28.19 42.78
N THR A 6 -19.29 26.96 43.30
CA THR A 6 -18.27 25.93 43.08
C THR A 6 -18.53 25.21 41.76
N ILE A 7 -17.67 25.47 40.77
CA ILE A 7 -17.65 24.72 39.51
C ILE A 7 -16.83 23.44 39.76
N THR A 8 -17.50 22.30 39.85
CA THR A 8 -16.83 20.99 39.78
C THR A 8 -16.51 20.68 38.32
N ALA A 9 -15.24 20.84 37.93
CA ALA A 9 -14.76 20.38 36.64
C ALA A 9 -14.61 18.85 36.66
N LEU A 10 -15.44 18.15 35.88
CA LEU A 10 -15.30 16.72 35.63
C LEU A 10 -14.22 16.54 34.55
N ILE A 11 -13.02 16.12 34.95
CA ILE A 11 -11.94 15.76 34.01
C ILE A 11 -12.19 14.32 33.59
N ILE A 12 -12.70 14.13 32.37
CA ILE A 12 -12.84 12.82 31.73
C ILE A 12 -11.47 12.48 31.14
N TRP A 13 -10.75 11.55 31.78
CA TRP A 13 -9.57 10.93 31.20
C TRP A 13 -10.03 9.94 30.12
N ILE A 14 -9.77 10.28 28.85
CA ILE A 14 -9.95 9.33 27.74
C ILE A 14 -8.67 8.52 27.67
N GLU A 15 -8.67 7.32 28.28
CA GLU A 15 -7.66 6.31 27.98
C GLU A 15 -7.81 5.93 26.51
N GLY A 16 -6.88 6.41 25.69
CA GLY A 16 -6.76 6.04 24.29
C GLY A 16 -6.51 4.55 24.20
N ASN A 17 -7.53 3.78 23.85
CA ASN A 17 -7.40 2.37 23.58
C ASN A 17 -6.39 2.22 22.40
N PRO A 18 -5.26 1.50 22.55
CA PRO A 18 -4.32 1.34 21.45
C PRO A 18 -5.05 0.57 20.34
N VAL A 19 -5.37 1.28 19.26
CA VAL A 19 -5.93 0.66 18.05
C VAL A 19 -4.78 -0.08 17.39
N HIS A 20 -4.55 -1.31 17.82
CA HIS A 20 -3.73 -2.23 17.06
C HIS A 20 -4.45 -2.49 15.75
N ALA A 21 -3.94 -1.91 14.66
CA ALA A 21 -4.40 -2.22 13.32
C ALA A 21 -4.14 -3.72 13.07
N GLN A 22 -5.13 -4.56 13.38
CA GLN A 22 -5.10 -5.98 13.09
C GLN A 22 -5.13 -6.14 11.57
N ARG A 23 -3.95 -6.29 10.94
CA ARG A 23 -3.86 -6.71 9.54
C ARG A 23 -4.51 -8.09 9.45
N ASN A 24 -5.69 -8.16 8.86
CA ASN A 24 -6.32 -9.43 8.53
C ASN A 24 -5.61 -10.01 7.31
N PRO A 25 -4.82 -11.10 7.45
CA PRO A 25 -4.06 -11.67 6.33
C PRO A 25 -4.95 -12.26 5.23
N LEU A 26 -6.27 -12.38 5.46
CA LEU A 26 -7.23 -12.99 4.53
C LEU A 26 -8.03 -11.97 3.70
N GLN A 27 -7.76 -10.66 3.82
CA GLN A 27 -8.41 -9.62 3.00
C GLN A 27 -7.67 -9.32 1.68
N GLN A 28 -6.89 -10.28 1.18
CA GLN A 28 -6.58 -10.36 -0.25
C GLN A 28 -7.86 -10.80 -0.99
N ARG A 29 -8.86 -9.91 -1.05
CA ARG A 29 -10.01 -10.11 -1.92
C ARG A 29 -9.48 -10.10 -3.35
N LEU A 30 -9.34 -11.28 -3.95
CA LEU A 30 -9.14 -11.52 -5.39
C LEU A 30 -10.35 -10.96 -6.16
N GLY A 31 -10.48 -9.63 -6.20
CA GLY A 31 -11.33 -8.93 -7.14
C GLY A 31 -10.53 -8.56 -8.38
N LYS A 32 -11.19 -8.34 -9.52
CA LYS A 32 -10.63 -7.67 -10.71
C LYS A 32 -10.36 -6.18 -10.42
N GLY A 33 -9.65 -5.88 -9.34
CA GLY A 33 -9.52 -4.55 -8.77
C GLY A 33 -8.08 -4.21 -8.46
N LEU A 34 -7.88 -2.97 -8.04
CA LEU A 34 -6.60 -2.42 -7.64
C LEU A 34 -6.05 -3.18 -6.42
N LEU A 35 -4.80 -3.63 -6.49
CA LEU A 35 -4.10 -4.22 -5.36
C LEU A 35 -3.39 -3.12 -4.59
N ALA A 36 -3.52 -3.12 -3.27
CA ALA A 36 -2.76 -2.23 -2.38
C ALA A 36 -1.79 -3.07 -1.53
N LEU A 37 -0.52 -2.68 -1.55
CA LEU A 37 0.54 -3.30 -0.76
C LEU A 37 1.18 -2.24 0.12
N THR A 38 1.19 -2.45 1.43
CA THR A 38 1.81 -1.51 2.39
C THR A 38 3.11 -2.11 2.94
N VAL A 39 4.21 -1.41 2.75
CA VAL A 39 5.56 -1.82 3.15
C VAL A 39 6.13 -0.77 4.10
N PRO A 40 6.55 -1.15 5.33
CA PRO A 40 7.27 -0.25 6.21
C PRO A 40 8.57 0.23 5.56
N ALA A 41 8.82 1.54 5.59
CA ALA A 41 9.96 2.20 4.92
C ALA A 41 10.92 2.88 5.91
N GLY A 42 10.66 2.76 7.21
CA GLY A 42 11.39 3.36 8.30
C GLY A 42 10.49 3.56 9.52
N PRO A 43 10.99 4.21 10.59
CA PRO A 43 10.22 4.47 11.80
C PRO A 43 8.95 5.29 11.53
N ASP A 44 9.08 6.33 10.70
CA ASP A 44 8.02 7.33 10.48
C ASP A 44 7.50 7.32 9.04
N LYS A 45 7.78 6.25 8.29
CA LYS A 45 7.51 6.19 6.85
C LYS A 45 6.95 4.83 6.46
N GLU A 46 5.88 4.87 5.68
CA GLU A 46 5.35 3.69 5.00
C GLU A 46 5.32 3.95 3.49
N PHE A 47 5.55 2.90 2.71
CA PHE A 47 5.23 2.91 1.28
C PHE A 47 3.92 2.17 1.04
N VAL A 48 3.07 2.75 0.20
CA VAL A 48 1.88 2.12 -0.33
C VAL A 48 2.06 2.00 -1.83
N ALA A 49 2.15 0.77 -2.33
CA ALA A 49 2.11 0.47 -3.75
C ALA A 49 0.68 0.13 -4.16
N LEU A 50 0.14 0.86 -5.12
CA LEU A 50 -1.12 0.56 -5.81
C LEU A 50 -0.79 -0.06 -7.16
N VAL A 51 -1.31 -1.25 -7.41
CA VAL A 51 -1.09 -2.00 -8.65
C VAL A 51 -2.42 -2.26 -9.33
N ASP A 52 -2.57 -1.76 -10.56
CA ASP A 52 -3.66 -2.14 -11.45
C ASP A 52 -3.15 -3.28 -12.37
N PRO A 53 -3.58 -4.53 -12.14
CA PRO A 53 -3.14 -5.67 -12.93
C PRO A 53 -3.76 -5.68 -14.33
N VAL A 54 -4.90 -5.01 -14.54
CA VAL A 54 -5.58 -4.94 -15.84
C VAL A 54 -4.84 -3.97 -16.76
N GLN A 55 -4.50 -2.79 -16.24
CA GLN A 55 -3.72 -1.80 -16.99
C GLN A 55 -2.21 -2.06 -16.97
N LYS A 56 -1.75 -2.97 -16.09
CA LYS A 56 -0.33 -3.23 -15.81
C LYS A 56 0.41 -1.96 -15.42
N VAL A 57 -0.18 -1.18 -14.52
CA VAL A 57 0.39 0.07 -14.00
C VAL A 57 0.56 -0.05 -12.49
N MET A 58 1.67 0.48 -11.99
CA MET A 58 1.97 0.58 -10.56
C MET A 58 2.26 2.03 -10.18
N GLY A 59 1.65 2.49 -9.10
CA GLY A 59 1.98 3.74 -8.42
C GLY A 59 2.53 3.47 -7.03
N VAL A 60 3.62 4.14 -6.64
CA VAL A 60 4.21 4.06 -5.30
C VAL A 60 4.06 5.39 -4.61
N TYR A 61 3.47 5.35 -3.42
CA TYR A 61 3.27 6.49 -2.55
C TYR A 61 4.06 6.29 -1.26
N GLN A 62 4.64 7.36 -0.74
CA GLN A 62 5.13 7.40 0.63
C GLN A 62 4.06 8.07 1.49
N VAL A 63 3.76 7.49 2.64
CA VAL A 63 2.93 8.08 3.68
C VAL A 63 3.83 8.41 4.85
N ASP A 64 3.81 9.66 5.28
CA ASP A 64 4.43 10.09 6.53
C ASP A 64 3.57 9.63 7.71
N ALA A 65 4.15 8.92 8.68
CA ALA A 65 3.39 8.28 9.75
C ALA A 65 2.91 9.26 10.82
N GLU A 66 3.60 10.41 10.97
CA GLU A 66 3.26 11.42 11.97
C GLU A 66 2.16 12.35 11.47
N SER A 67 2.34 12.90 10.26
CA SER A 67 1.42 13.88 9.66
C SER A 67 0.32 13.25 8.81
N GLY A 68 0.53 12.02 8.31
CA GLY A 68 -0.34 11.38 7.32
C GLY A 68 -0.18 11.93 5.89
N GLU A 69 0.79 12.82 5.65
CA GLU A 69 1.02 13.39 4.32
C GLU A 69 1.41 12.30 3.31
N ILE A 70 0.82 12.40 2.10
CA ILE A 70 1.01 11.42 1.03
C ILE A 70 1.82 12.05 -0.10
N PHE A 71 2.96 11.42 -0.41
CA PHE A 71 3.85 11.83 -1.47
C PHE A 71 3.89 10.77 -2.57
N LEU A 72 3.48 11.12 -3.79
CA LEU A 72 3.69 10.26 -4.95
C LEU A 72 5.18 10.17 -5.25
N LYS A 73 5.73 8.95 -5.30
CA LYS A 73 7.14 8.70 -5.60
C LYS A 73 7.36 8.25 -7.03
N SER A 74 6.49 7.39 -7.55
CA SER A 74 6.59 6.92 -8.93
C SER A 74 5.26 6.42 -9.46
N VAL A 75 5.09 6.52 -10.77
CA VAL A 75 4.05 5.82 -11.53
C VAL A 75 4.74 5.18 -12.73
N ARG A 76 4.55 3.88 -12.93
CA ARG A 76 5.20 3.13 -14.01
C ARG A 76 4.24 2.13 -14.65
N ASN A 77 4.24 2.06 -15.97
CA ASN A 77 3.67 0.94 -16.70
C ASN A 77 4.67 -0.23 -16.68
N VAL A 78 4.26 -1.36 -16.10
CA VAL A 78 5.11 -2.54 -15.89
C VAL A 78 4.90 -3.62 -16.96
N ASN A 79 4.17 -3.33 -18.04
CA ASN A 79 3.89 -4.33 -19.08
C ASN A 79 5.16 -4.99 -19.63
N TRP A 80 6.19 -4.19 -19.91
CA TRP A 80 7.46 -4.70 -20.45
C TRP A 80 8.33 -5.38 -19.38
N ASP A 81 8.24 -4.96 -18.12
CA ASP A 81 8.97 -5.61 -17.02
C ASP A 81 8.49 -7.05 -16.78
N LEU A 82 7.22 -7.31 -17.09
CA LEU A 82 6.58 -8.61 -16.95
C LEU A 82 6.70 -9.47 -18.21
N GLN A 83 7.31 -8.96 -19.29
CA GLN A 83 7.57 -9.72 -20.49
C GLN A 83 8.96 -10.34 -20.44
N LEU A 84 9.02 -11.63 -20.75
CA LEU A 84 10.26 -12.37 -20.90
C LEU A 84 10.51 -12.55 -22.40
N ASP A 85 11.33 -11.68 -22.97
CA ASP A 85 11.66 -11.75 -24.40
C ASP A 85 12.76 -12.78 -24.68
N GLU A 86 13.75 -12.87 -23.79
CA GLU A 86 14.80 -13.86 -23.82
C GLU A 86 14.89 -14.52 -22.44
N PHE A 87 14.79 -15.85 -22.41
CA PHE A 87 15.04 -16.64 -21.21
C PHE A 87 16.47 -17.17 -21.28
N ASN A 88 17.22 -17.08 -20.19
CA ASN A 88 18.56 -17.68 -20.09
C ASN A 88 18.50 -19.22 -19.95
N GLY A 89 17.59 -19.89 -20.67
CA GLY A 89 17.42 -21.34 -20.69
C GLY A 89 17.90 -21.96 -22.00
N SER A 90 17.87 -23.30 -22.07
CA SER A 90 18.05 -24.03 -23.32
C SER A 90 16.88 -23.79 -24.27
N SER A 91 17.14 -23.81 -25.59
CA SER A 91 16.11 -23.67 -26.62
C SER A 91 14.91 -24.63 -26.43
N PRO A 92 13.69 -24.23 -26.83
CA PRO A 92 13.34 -22.96 -27.46
C PRO A 92 13.17 -21.82 -26.45
N SER A 93 13.62 -20.63 -26.84
CA SER A 93 13.37 -19.39 -26.12
C SER A 93 11.86 -19.08 -26.05
N PRO A 94 11.41 -18.28 -25.06
CA PRO A 94 10.02 -17.82 -24.98
C PRO A 94 9.53 -17.14 -26.27
N ARG A 95 10.41 -16.41 -26.97
CA ARG A 95 10.10 -15.81 -28.27
C ARG A 95 9.81 -16.86 -29.34
N GLU A 96 10.62 -17.92 -29.41
CA GLU A 96 10.39 -19.04 -30.34
C GLU A 96 9.09 -19.79 -30.00
N ILE A 97 8.79 -19.99 -28.71
CA ILE A 97 7.51 -20.56 -28.28
C ILE A 97 6.34 -19.72 -28.78
N ARG A 98 6.36 -18.39 -28.59
CA ARG A 98 5.30 -17.49 -29.07
C ARG A 98 5.10 -17.59 -30.59
N ALA A 99 6.18 -17.64 -31.36
CA ALA A 99 6.13 -17.78 -32.80
C ALA A 99 5.57 -19.13 -33.29
N MET A 100 5.56 -20.18 -32.45
CA MET A 100 4.94 -21.47 -32.77
C MET A 100 3.44 -21.55 -32.47
N LEU A 101 2.92 -20.62 -31.65
CA LEU A 101 1.52 -20.57 -31.20
C LEU A 101 0.64 -19.64 -32.06
N GLU A 102 1.26 -18.79 -32.89
CA GLU A 102 0.61 -17.96 -33.91
C GLU A 102 0.54 -18.70 -35.26
#